data_AF-A0A948TNS1-F1
#
_entry.id   AF-A0A948TNS1-F1
#
_cell.length_a   1.000
_cell.length_b   1.000
_cell.length_c   1.000
_cell.angle_alpha   90.00
_cell.angle_beta   90.00
_cell.angle_gamma   90.00
#
_symmetry.space_group_name_H-M   'P 1'
#
loop_
_entity.id
_entity.type
_entity.pdbx_description
1 polymer ?
#
loop_
_entity_poly.entity_id
_entity_poly.type
_entity_poly.pdbx_seq_one_letter_code
_entity_poly.pdbx_strand_id
1 'polypeptide(L)'
;MKGKGILIALLAAALGFVFFAFNPGTTALFPKCPFLMLTGFRCPGCGSQRAVHSLLHLDIAQAFSYNALLVLSLPILLLLGYAELARKKNPLFYRKIHRPVFIWSYFVIVVAWGICRNIFNV
;
A
#
# COMPACT_ATOMS: atom_id res chain seq x y z
N MET A 1 -11.72 13.11 20.91
CA MET A 1 -11.40 12.94 19.47
C MET A 1 -9.98 13.38 19.08
N LYS A 2 -9.44 14.52 19.57
CA LYS A 2 -8.06 14.95 19.26
C LYS A 2 -6.97 13.95 19.69
N GLY A 3 -7.10 13.34 20.88
CA GLY A 3 -6.10 12.39 21.39
C GLY A 3 -5.90 11.13 20.55
N LYS A 4 -6.97 10.59 19.93
CA LYS A 4 -6.86 9.43 19.02
C LYS A 4 -6.09 9.77 17.74
N GLY A 5 -6.30 10.97 17.19
CA GLY A 5 -5.59 11.42 15.98
C GLY A 5 -4.09 11.59 16.21
N ILE A 6 -3.71 12.16 17.37
CA ILE A 6 -2.29 12.30 17.75
C ILE A 6 -1.63 10.94 17.93
N LEU A 7 -2.29 10.00 18.63
CA LEU A 7 -1.77 8.65 18.80
C LEU A 7 -1.55 7.93 17.47
N ILE A 8 -2.51 8.01 16.54
CA ILE A 8 -2.38 7.42 15.19
C ILE A 8 -1.20 8.01 14.44
N ALA A 9 -1.03 9.34 14.49
CA ALA A 9 0.08 10.01 13.82
C ALA A 9 1.44 9.58 14.39
N LEU A 10 1.55 9.47 15.72
CA LEU A 10 2.78 9.00 16.38
C LEU A 10 3.10 7.55 16.02
N LEU A 11 2.10 6.66 16.00
CA LEU A 11 2.29 5.27 15.60
C LEU A 11 2.70 5.16 14.13
N ALA A 12 2.07 5.94 13.24
CA ALA A 12 2.44 5.98 11.83
C ALA A 12 3.87 6.51 11.62
N ALA A 13 4.27 7.53 12.37
CA ALA A 13 5.62 8.08 12.32
C ALA A 13 6.66 7.08 12.84
N ALA A 14 6.39 6.41 13.96
CA ALA A 14 7.26 5.37 14.50
C ALA A 14 7.41 4.19 13.54
N LEU A 15 6.30 3.72 12.94
CA LEU A 15 6.34 2.66 11.94
C LEU A 15 7.10 3.10 10.68
N GLY A 16 6.85 4.32 10.21
CA GLY A 16 7.57 4.92 9.09
C GLY A 16 9.08 4.99 9.36
N PHE A 17 9.48 5.39 10.57
CA PHE A 17 10.88 5.39 10.98
C PHE A 17 11.49 3.98 11.00
N VAL A 18 10.78 2.97 11.51
CA VAL A 18 11.26 1.58 11.45
C VAL A 18 11.47 1.12 10.00
N PHE A 19 10.51 1.40 9.12
CA PHE A 19 10.64 1.09 7.70
C PHE A 19 11.72 1.90 6.99
N PHE A 20 12.04 3.10 7.46
CA PHE A 20 13.15 3.90 6.94
C PHE A 20 14.49 3.36 7.41
N ALA A 21 14.65 3.13 8.72
CA ALA A 21 15.93 2.76 9.32
C ALA A 21 16.35 1.30 9.04
N PHE A 22 15.39 0.37 8.95
CA PHE A 22 15.68 -1.06 8.82
C PHE A 22 15.20 -1.59 7.47
N ASN A 23 16.10 -2.26 6.74
CA ASN A 23 15.79 -2.81 5.42
C ASN A 23 15.01 -4.14 5.54
N PRO A 24 13.76 -4.24 5.02
CA PRO A 24 12.95 -5.46 5.08
C PRO A 24 13.49 -6.65 4.29
N GLY A 25 14.44 -6.42 3.38
CA GLY A 25 15.10 -7.48 2.62
C GLY A 25 16.19 -8.22 3.38
N THR A 26 16.78 -7.59 4.41
CA THR A 26 17.97 -8.12 5.09
C THR A 26 17.80 -8.24 6.60
N THR A 27 16.87 -7.50 7.20
CA THR A 27 16.68 -7.47 8.65
C THR A 27 15.62 -8.48 9.07
N ALA A 28 15.93 -9.31 10.08
CA ALA A 28 15.01 -10.33 10.60
C ALA A 28 13.75 -9.77 11.31
N LEU A 29 13.70 -8.44 11.53
CA LEU A 29 12.58 -7.72 12.12
C LEU A 29 11.29 -7.85 11.29
N PHE A 30 11.42 -8.02 9.97
CA PHE A 30 10.27 -8.05 9.06
C PHE A 30 9.86 -9.49 8.75
N PRO A 31 8.60 -9.88 9.04
CA PRO A 31 8.15 -11.24 8.80
C PRO A 31 8.08 -11.54 7.30
N LYS A 32 8.51 -12.76 6.92
CA LYS A 32 8.33 -13.27 5.57
C LYS A 32 6.84 -13.45 5.26
N CYS A 33 6.47 -13.33 3.98
CA CYS A 33 5.08 -13.46 3.54
C CYS A 33 4.59 -14.91 3.75
N PRO A 34 3.61 -15.16 4.63
CA PRO A 34 3.12 -16.52 4.89
C PRO A 34 2.44 -17.12 3.66
N PHE A 35 1.71 -16.32 2.89
CA PHE A 35 1.06 -16.78 1.66
C PHE A 35 2.07 -17.33 0.65
N LEU A 36 3.18 -16.62 0.44
CA LEU A 36 4.25 -17.08 -0.45
C LEU A 36 4.92 -18.34 0.09
N MET A 37 5.17 -18.43 1.40
CA MET A 37 5.77 -19.62 2.01
C MET A 37 4.87 -20.86 1.93
N LEU A 38 3.56 -20.67 2.05
CA LEU A 38 2.59 -21.78 2.05
C LEU A 38 2.22 -22.24 0.64
N THR A 39 2.11 -21.31 -0.32
CA THR A 39 1.56 -21.61 -1.65
C THR A 39 2.60 -21.57 -2.77
N GLY A 40 3.77 -20.95 -2.54
CA GLY A 40 4.73 -20.66 -3.59
C GLY A 40 4.34 -19.50 -4.52
N PHE A 41 3.10 -18.99 -4.42
CA PHE A 41 2.61 -17.90 -5.27
C PHE A 41 2.79 -16.51 -4.64
N ARG A 42 3.04 -15.50 -5.47
CA ARG A 42 3.13 -14.09 -5.06
C ARG A 42 1.73 -13.46 -5.04
N CYS A 43 1.24 -13.07 -3.88
CA CYS A 43 -0.02 -12.30 -3.81
C CYS A 43 0.19 -10.86 -4.36
N PRO A 44 -0.90 -10.10 -4.62
CA PRO A 44 -0.80 -8.72 -5.10
C PRO A 44 0.03 -7.79 -4.18
N GLY A 45 0.10 -8.10 -2.88
CA GLY A 45 0.87 -7.37 -1.88
C GLY A 45 2.31 -7.86 -1.67
N CYS A 46 2.76 -8.94 -2.33
CA CYS A 46 4.13 -9.40 -2.17
C CYS A 46 5.14 -8.32 -2.60
N GLY A 47 6.14 -8.05 -1.77
CA GLY A 47 7.15 -7.02 -2.00
C GLY A 47 6.81 -5.64 -1.43
N SER A 48 5.59 -5.42 -0.92
CA SER A 48 5.19 -4.09 -0.42
C SER A 48 6.07 -3.54 0.69
N GLN A 49 6.59 -4.38 1.59
CA GLN A 49 7.49 -3.92 2.66
C GLN A 49 8.76 -3.28 2.09
N ARG A 50 9.41 -3.95 1.13
CA ARG A 50 10.60 -3.43 0.45
C ARG A 50 10.27 -2.20 -0.40
N ALA A 51 9.12 -2.22 -1.07
CA ALA A 51 8.66 -1.06 -1.84
C ALA A 51 8.45 0.17 -0.94
N VAL A 52 7.85 0.02 0.24
CA VAL A 52 7.70 1.11 1.23
C VAL A 52 9.06 1.63 1.68
N HIS A 53 10.01 0.74 2.01
CA HIS A 53 11.38 1.13 2.35
C HIS A 53 12.03 1.97 1.23
N SER A 54 11.97 1.52 -0.03
CA SER A 54 12.50 2.27 -1.18
C SER A 54 11.79 3.61 -1.40
N LEU A 55 10.46 3.66 -1.26
CA LEU A 55 9.68 4.91 -1.36
C LEU A 55 10.09 5.93 -0.30
N LEU A 56 10.37 5.49 0.93
CA LEU A 56 10.84 6.37 2.01
C LEU A 56 12.23 6.94 1.73
N HIS A 57 13.02 6.29 0.88
CA HIS A 57 14.31 6.79 0.38
C HIS A 57 14.20 7.50 -0.98
N LEU A 58 12.99 7.76 -1.45
CA LEU A 58 12.69 8.38 -2.75
C LEU A 58 13.19 7.58 -3.97
N ASP A 59 13.48 6.28 -3.80
CA ASP A 59 13.83 5.37 -4.89
C ASP A 59 12.56 4.74 -5.48
N ILE A 60 11.91 5.49 -6.37
CA ILE A 60 10.66 5.09 -7.02
C ILE A 60 10.88 3.90 -7.96
N ALA A 61 12.03 3.85 -8.64
CA ALA A 61 12.35 2.80 -9.59
C ALA A 61 12.46 1.43 -8.89
N GLN A 62 13.16 1.39 -7.76
CA GLN A 62 13.28 0.18 -6.97
C GLN A 62 11.98 -0.16 -6.24
N ALA A 63 11.21 0.84 -5.80
CA ALA A 63 9.88 0.57 -5.26
C ALA A 63 8.95 -0.10 -6.28
N PHE A 64 9.01 0.35 -7.53
CA PHE A 64 8.21 -0.19 -8.63
C PHE A 64 8.61 -1.64 -8.95
N SER A 65 9.91 -1.96 -8.95
CA SER A 65 10.38 -3.33 -9.17
C SER A 65 9.99 -4.28 -8.04
N TYR A 66 9.83 -3.78 -6.80
CA TYR A 66 9.32 -4.60 -5.70
C TYR A 66 7.80 -4.80 -5.73
N ASN A 67 7.03 -3.75 -6.00
CA ASN A 67 5.58 -3.82 -6.15
C ASN A 67 5.01 -2.64 -6.95
N ALA A 68 4.90 -2.80 -8.27
CA ALA A 68 4.33 -1.78 -9.15
C ALA A 68 2.89 -1.38 -8.78
N LEU A 69 2.05 -2.35 -8.41
CA LEU A 69 0.67 -2.05 -7.99
C LEU A 69 0.64 -1.10 -6.80
N LEU A 70 1.50 -1.30 -5.79
CA LEU A 70 1.56 -0.40 -4.64
C LEU A 70 1.89 1.03 -5.07
N VAL A 71 2.92 1.20 -5.91
CA VAL A 71 3.37 2.51 -6.38
C VAL A 71 2.29 3.20 -7.20
N LEU A 72 1.65 2.48 -8.13
CA LEU A 72 0.56 2.99 -8.95
C LEU A 72 -0.70 3.31 -8.14
N SER A 73 -0.88 2.66 -6.99
CA SER A 73 -1.98 2.93 -6.07
C SER A 73 -1.75 4.15 -5.17
N LEU A 74 -0.52 4.70 -5.07
CA LEU A 74 -0.25 5.86 -4.20
C LEU A 74 -1.15 7.07 -4.50
N PRO A 75 -1.34 7.51 -5.77
CA PRO A 75 -2.25 8.61 -6.07
C PRO A 75 -3.70 8.32 -5.66
N ILE A 76 -4.14 7.07 -5.79
CA ILE A 76 -5.48 6.63 -5.39
C ILE A 76 -5.62 6.70 -3.86
N LEU A 77 -4.62 6.22 -3.12
CA LEU A 77 -4.61 6.28 -1.65
C LEU A 77 -4.60 7.72 -1.14
N LEU A 78 -3.84 8.61 -1.78
CA LEU A 78 -3.84 10.04 -1.46
C LEU A 78 -5.21 10.68 -1.73
N LEU A 79 -5.84 10.34 -2.86
CA LEU A 79 -7.18 10.79 -3.22
C LEU A 79 -8.23 10.33 -2.20
N LEU A 80 -8.17 9.06 -1.78
CA LEU A 80 -9.06 8.49 -0.76
C LEU A 80 -8.85 9.15 0.61
N GLY A 81 -7.60 9.37 1.01
CA GLY A 81 -7.26 10.08 2.24
C GLY A 81 -7.79 11.51 2.24
N TYR A 82 -7.61 12.24 1.13
CA TYR A 82 -8.20 13.56 0.94
C TYR A 82 -9.73 13.52 1.00
N ALA A 83 -10.38 12.55 0.37
CA ALA A 83 -11.83 12.40 0.39
C ALA A 83 -12.36 12.21 1.82
N GLU A 84 -11.67 11.45 2.68
CA GLU A 84 -12.07 11.27 4.08
C GLU A 84 -11.89 12.57 4.89
N LEU A 85 -10.80 13.32 4.68
CA LEU A 85 -10.59 14.64 5.30
C LEU A 85 -11.64 15.67 4.86
N ALA A 86 -12.04 15.61 3.59
CA ALA A 86 -13.03 16.49 2.99
C ALA A 86 -14.48 16.01 3.21
N ARG A 87 -14.71 14.87 3.88
CA ARG A 87 -16.02 14.21 3.97
C ARG A 87 -17.17 15.13 4.40
N LYS A 88 -16.94 15.98 5.40
CA LYS A 88 -17.95 16.94 5.88
C LYS A 88 -18.10 18.16 4.96
N LYS A 89 -17.02 18.56 4.28
CA LYS A 89 -16.98 19.74 3.40
C LYS A 89 -17.51 19.45 2.00
N ASN A 90 -17.32 18.21 1.51
CA ASN A 90 -17.73 17.78 0.18
C ASN A 90 -18.28 16.34 0.21
N PRO A 91 -19.52 16.16 0.70
CA PRO A 91 -20.14 14.83 0.83
C PRO A 91 -20.45 14.18 -0.53
N LEU A 92 -20.68 14.98 -1.58
CA LEU A 92 -20.93 14.48 -2.93
C LEU A 92 -19.68 13.82 -3.52
N PHE A 93 -18.52 14.46 -3.38
CA PHE A 93 -17.23 13.91 -3.80
C PHE A 93 -16.89 12.62 -3.05
N TYR A 94 -17.08 12.61 -1.72
CA TYR A 94 -16.90 11.42 -0.90
C TYR A 94 -17.74 10.23 -1.40
N ARG A 95 -19.05 10.46 -1.66
CA ARG A 95 -19.96 9.43 -2.17
C ARG A 95 -19.60 8.96 -3.58
N LYS A 96 -19.03 9.83 -4.42
CA LYS A 96 -18.62 9.48 -5.80
C LYS A 96 -17.42 8.54 -5.82
N ILE A 97 -16.42 8.79 -4.98
CA ILE A 97 -15.22 7.93 -4.89
C ILE A 97 -15.56 6.57 -4.26
N HIS A 98 -16.45 6.54 -3.27
CA HIS A 98 -16.87 5.31 -2.59
C HIS A 98 -18.01 4.58 -3.29
N ARG A 99 -18.20 4.80 -4.60
CA ARG A 99 -19.19 4.03 -5.38
C ARG A 99 -18.74 2.57 -5.52
N PRO A 100 -19.68 1.61 -5.50
CA PRO A 100 -19.35 0.19 -5.64
C PRO A 100 -18.60 -0.10 -6.95
N VAL A 101 -18.90 0.64 -8.02
CA VAL A 101 -18.20 0.52 -9.31
C VAL A 101 -16.69 0.75 -9.15
N PHE A 102 -16.29 1.77 -8.40
CA PHE A 102 -14.87 2.07 -8.16
C PHE A 102 -14.17 0.98 -7.34
N ILE A 103 -14.86 0.49 -6.31
CA ILE A 103 -14.36 -0.58 -5.44
C ILE A 103 -14.17 -1.87 -6.25
N TRP A 104 -15.18 -2.27 -7.02
CA TRP A 104 -15.11 -3.46 -7.87
C TRP A 104 -14.10 -3.31 -9.00
N SER A 105 -13.98 -2.14 -9.63
CA SER A 105 -12.95 -1.92 -10.67
C SER A 105 -11.55 -2.05 -10.10
N TYR A 106 -11.29 -1.48 -8.92
CA TYR A 106 -9.99 -1.61 -8.26
C TYR A 106 -9.73 -3.05 -7.82
N PHE A 107 -10.74 -3.76 -7.32
CA PHE A 107 -10.62 -5.18 -6.99
C PHE A 107 -10.21 -6.03 -8.20
N VAL A 108 -10.82 -5.80 -9.37
CA VAL A 108 -10.44 -6.46 -10.62
C VAL A 108 -8.98 -6.18 -10.97
N ILE A 109 -8.52 -4.93 -10.84
CA ILE A 109 -7.11 -4.56 -11.07
C ILE A 109 -6.17 -5.32 -10.13
N VAL A 110 -6.51 -5.40 -8.84
CA VAL A 110 -5.72 -6.12 -7.82
C VAL A 110 -5.61 -7.62 -8.16
N VAL A 111 -6.72 -8.24 -8.55
CA VAL A 111 -6.74 -9.66 -8.95
C VAL A 111 -5.96 -9.88 -10.23
N ALA A 112 -6.18 -9.05 -11.25
CA ALA A 112 -5.45 -9.12 -12.51
C ALA A 112 -3.94 -8.97 -12.31
N TRP A 113 -3.51 -8.01 -11.48
CA TRP A 113 -2.11 -7.87 -11.10
C TRP A 113 -1.55 -9.11 -10.41
N GLY A 114 -2.30 -9.69 -9.46
CA GLY A 114 -1.95 -10.94 -8.80
C GLY A 114 -1.72 -12.09 -9.79
N ILE A 115 -2.56 -12.21 -10.81
CA ILE A 115 -2.41 -13.24 -11.84
C ILE A 115 -1.20 -12.93 -12.73
N CYS A 116 -1.14 -11.72 -13.30
CA CYS A 116 -0.07 -11.29 -14.20
C CYS A 116 1.32 -11.50 -13.59
N ARG A 117 1.51 -11.11 -12.32
CA ARG A 117 2.82 -11.20 -11.69
C ARG A 117 3.33 -12.62 -11.48
N ASN A 118 2.43 -13.59 -11.30
CA ASN A 118 2.81 -14.99 -11.18
C ASN A 118 3.13 -15.61 -12.54
N ILE A 119 2.42 -15.19 -13.60
CA ILE A 119 2.65 -15.66 -14.97
C ILE A 119 3.96 -15.10 -15.54
N PHE A 120 4.17 -13.79 -15.39
CA PHE A 120 5.34 -13.10 -15.93
C PHE A 120 6.53 -13.05 -14.97
N ASN A 121 6.39 -13.62 -13.77
CA ASN A 121 7.40 -13.63 -12.70
C ASN A 121 7.90 -12.21 -12.28
N VAL A 122 7.01 -11.22 -12.33
CA VAL A 122 7.26 -9.82 -11.93
C VAL A 122 6.77 -9.48 -10.52
#